data_AF-A0A6P4EXA2-F1
#
_entry.id   AF-A0A6P4EXA2-F1
#
_cell.length_a   1.000
_cell.length_b   1.000
_cell.length_c   1.000
_cell.angle_alpha   90.00
_cell.angle_beta   90.00
_cell.angle_gamma   90.00
#
_symmetry.space_group_name_H-M   'P 1'
#
loop_
_entity.id
_entity.type
_entity.pdbx_description
1 polymer ?
#
loop_
_entity_poly.entity_id
_entity_poly.type
_entity_poly.pdbx_seq_one_letter_code
_entity_poly.pdbx_strand_id
1 'polypeptide(L)'
;MASLLSATDSLQAPTAGVKPHLQPWEIIAWSPERLGNLYSDWALYFFRQQRYANGLRYFNNAQDLNPLSARSLMLRSQLKRAVGLAPEGLKDCYQAEDLLKRLKPPVASPNVSLEVCNSLYESNRLEDAKISLHCHLRRFRSAQKVPAVDHLNVLNENFRDTLSDDTTMSVQRLINRMGTLSKAPKELKDDCDVVSIMEKEEIQLSPLEIARRKRHFKIYNQSYLNKCWVDVAFLKRLRDDPNVQPKHCQKSSEYLGKLMAGNYKAERTLTKMLHTRSPMYALHRQKYPSEGFYNKQMEENLYRIQYQTRRNMFKILRSIRLLIRVGELNKLTTFIEEVMGDYVTIKTHRVMPWKFEFTNEVYNYLGLARINEYKIPSNMTVLHGRQRLLTLFRLPPNNSQELKKAKPKRPTTMVARSAITDPKAEKFKKQVARLESRMRFSEFHIERSYLLHELAQEHLNNNSFDAACSMARKAFDEAVKCNSFVWSFLSLIVICKTHAILGKIEREKEILAEAFELAKKMKNLDLCLFIDICIKVNAEEMEMKRMITSDLSSKKQKLGSRMFQSNDQVINEDRSQIS
;
A
#
# COMPACT_ATOMS: atom_id res chain seq x y z
N MET A 1 77.00 -6.35 23.36
CA MET A 1 76.79 -7.79 23.10
C MET A 1 75.30 -8.07 23.11
N ALA A 2 74.85 -9.11 22.39
CA ALA A 2 73.42 -9.47 22.26
C ALA A 2 72.87 -10.10 23.58
N SER A 3 71.55 -10.28 23.75
CA SER A 3 70.84 -11.40 23.09
C SER A 3 69.37 -11.17 22.72
N LEU A 4 69.04 -11.73 21.56
CA LEU A 4 67.72 -12.22 21.12
C LEU A 4 67.49 -13.61 21.77
N LEU A 5 66.28 -14.17 21.94
CA LEU A 5 64.93 -13.87 21.44
C LEU A 5 63.90 -14.56 22.38
N SER A 6 62.66 -14.05 22.50
CA SER A 6 61.48 -14.92 22.29
C SER A 6 60.20 -14.12 22.04
N ALA A 7 59.42 -14.58 21.06
CA ALA A 7 58.09 -14.08 20.74
C ALA A 7 56.99 -15.06 21.26
N THR A 8 55.73 -14.71 21.00
CA THR A 8 54.53 -15.59 21.02
C THR A 8 54.19 -16.29 22.34
N ASP A 9 53.41 -15.60 23.19
CA ASP A 9 52.03 -15.98 23.56
C ASP A 9 51.56 -15.04 24.69
N SER A 10 50.46 -14.29 24.59
CA SER A 10 49.22 -14.57 23.88
C SER A 10 48.52 -13.28 23.43
N LEU A 11 48.05 -13.25 22.18
CA LEU A 11 47.13 -12.22 21.69
C LEU A 11 45.72 -12.49 22.24
N GLN A 12 45.48 -12.14 23.51
CA GLN A 12 44.10 -12.01 23.99
C GLN A 12 43.41 -10.91 23.19
N ALA A 13 42.36 -11.27 22.46
CA ALA A 13 41.51 -10.30 21.78
C ALA A 13 41.00 -9.29 22.82
N PRO A 14 41.03 -7.97 22.54
CA PRO A 14 40.54 -6.97 23.48
C PRO A 14 39.09 -7.29 23.85
N THR A 15 38.78 -7.28 25.14
CA THR A 15 37.46 -7.64 25.66
C THR A 15 36.39 -6.82 24.94
N ALA A 16 35.57 -7.51 24.14
CA ALA A 16 34.60 -6.92 23.23
C ALA A 16 33.39 -6.35 24.00
N GLY A 17 33.61 -5.22 24.66
CA GLY A 17 32.63 -4.47 25.41
C GLY A 17 33.18 -3.10 25.73
N VAL A 18 32.65 -2.06 25.06
CA VAL A 18 32.82 -0.68 25.52
C VAL A 18 32.31 -0.64 26.96
N LYS A 19 33.21 -0.38 27.93
CA LYS A 19 32.80 -0.24 29.34
C LYS A 19 31.62 0.74 29.41
N PRO A 20 30.52 0.40 30.11
CA PRO A 20 29.36 1.27 30.16
C PRO A 20 29.80 2.65 30.63
N HIS A 21 29.35 3.69 29.93
CA HIS A 21 29.67 5.08 30.28
C HIS A 21 28.89 5.49 31.53
N LEU A 22 29.36 4.99 32.68
CA LEU A 22 28.86 5.31 34.01
C LEU A 22 29.01 6.81 34.24
N GLN A 23 27.95 7.42 34.74
CA GLN A 23 27.98 8.84 35.08
C GLN A 23 28.85 9.07 36.32
N PRO A 24 29.41 10.28 36.55
CA PRO A 24 30.33 10.52 37.66
C PRO A 24 29.80 10.12 39.04
N TRP A 25 28.48 10.21 39.26
CA TRP A 25 27.82 9.80 40.49
C TRP A 25 27.51 8.29 40.59
N GLU A 26 27.57 7.54 39.49
CA GLU A 26 27.41 6.08 39.42
C GLU A 26 28.75 5.35 39.71
N ILE A 27 29.87 6.10 39.73
CA ILE A 27 31.21 5.61 40.08
C ILE A 27 31.44 5.63 41.61
N ILE A 28 30.75 6.51 42.33
CA ILE A 28 30.87 6.68 43.78
C ILE A 28 29.90 5.73 44.50
N ALA A 29 30.40 4.97 45.47
CA ALA A 29 29.59 4.05 46.28
C ALA A 29 28.74 4.80 47.32
N TRP A 30 27.62 5.38 46.88
CA TRP A 30 26.62 6.00 47.76
C TRP A 30 25.79 4.93 48.51
N SER A 31 25.25 5.28 49.69
CA SER A 31 24.24 4.43 50.33
C SER A 31 22.96 4.36 49.47
N PRO A 32 22.20 3.24 49.52
CA PRO A 32 21.00 3.06 48.69
C PRO A 32 19.99 4.20 48.82
N GLU A 33 19.83 4.75 50.03
CA GLU A 33 18.94 5.90 50.29
C GLU A 33 19.41 7.19 49.59
N ARG A 34 20.70 7.52 49.69
CA ARG A 34 21.28 8.70 49.02
C ARG A 34 21.23 8.55 47.50
N LEU A 35 21.50 7.35 47.00
CA LEU A 35 21.46 7.03 45.57
C LEU A 35 20.03 7.08 45.02
N GLY A 36 19.03 6.59 45.76
CA GLY A 36 17.62 6.70 45.42
C GLY A 36 17.09 8.15 45.44
N ASN A 37 17.53 8.98 46.38
CA ASN A 37 17.24 10.42 46.38
C ASN A 37 17.87 11.11 45.16
N LEU A 38 19.15 10.84 44.88
CA LEU A 38 19.85 11.40 43.73
C LEU A 38 19.17 11.04 42.39
N TYR A 39 18.72 9.79 42.23
CA TYR A 39 17.92 9.38 41.08
C TYR A 39 16.56 10.09 41.03
N SER A 40 15.90 10.30 42.17
CA SER A 40 14.63 11.06 42.22
C SER A 40 14.81 12.52 41.77
N ASP A 41 15.92 13.16 42.18
CA ASP A 41 16.24 14.54 41.79
C ASP A 41 16.64 14.64 40.31
N TRP A 42 17.45 13.70 39.78
CA TRP A 42 17.71 13.60 38.34
C TRP A 42 16.43 13.35 37.54
N ALA A 43 15.54 12.48 38.03
CA ALA A 43 14.27 12.21 37.38
C ALA A 43 13.39 13.47 37.29
N LEU A 44 13.30 14.23 38.39
CA LEU A 44 12.63 15.54 38.44
C LEU A 44 13.27 16.58 37.51
N TYR A 45 14.60 16.64 37.46
CA TYR A 45 15.33 17.51 36.54
C TYR A 45 15.01 17.19 35.07
N PHE A 46 15.11 15.93 34.68
CA PHE A 46 14.77 15.49 33.33
C PHE A 46 13.28 15.65 33.01
N PHE A 47 12.39 15.48 33.98
CA PHE A 47 10.96 15.71 33.82
C PHE A 47 10.65 17.19 33.53
N ARG A 48 11.24 18.12 34.29
CA ARG A 48 11.13 19.58 34.05
C ARG A 48 11.69 20.00 32.69
N GLN A 49 12.77 19.35 32.25
CA GLN A 49 13.39 19.51 30.92
C GLN A 49 12.62 18.78 29.79
N GLN A 50 11.45 18.20 30.06
CA GLN A 50 10.63 17.41 29.13
C GLN A 50 11.35 16.19 28.50
N ARG A 51 12.48 15.76 29.08
CA ARG A 51 13.26 14.57 28.67
C ARG A 51 12.68 13.31 29.29
N TYR A 52 11.42 13.02 28.97
CA TYR A 52 10.60 12.03 29.69
C TYR A 52 11.19 10.62 29.74
N ALA A 53 11.86 10.16 28.69
CA ALA A 53 12.50 8.83 28.68
C ALA A 53 13.61 8.70 29.75
N ASN A 54 14.43 9.75 29.93
CA ASN A 54 15.44 9.79 30.98
C ASN A 54 14.79 9.92 32.35
N GLY A 55 13.76 10.77 32.48
CA GLY A 55 13.01 10.91 33.73
C GLY A 55 12.37 9.58 34.19
N LEU A 56 11.75 8.84 33.28
CA LEU A 56 11.16 7.52 33.58
C LEU A 56 12.23 6.50 33.99
N ARG A 57 13.39 6.49 33.31
CA ARG A 57 14.52 5.62 33.69
C ARG A 57 14.96 5.90 35.13
N TYR A 58 15.19 7.17 35.49
CA TYR A 58 15.63 7.52 36.83
C TYR A 58 14.55 7.32 37.90
N PHE A 59 13.26 7.54 37.61
CA PHE A 59 12.18 7.17 38.55
C PHE A 59 12.04 5.66 38.74
N ASN A 60 12.28 4.85 37.72
CA ASN A 60 12.30 3.39 37.87
C ASN A 60 13.47 2.98 38.78
N ASN A 61 14.69 3.43 38.47
CA ASN A 61 15.86 3.14 39.31
C ASN A 61 15.68 3.59 40.77
N ALA A 62 15.04 4.75 41.00
CA ALA A 62 14.72 5.23 42.35
C ALA A 62 13.70 4.33 43.08
N GLN A 63 12.69 3.84 42.34
CA GLN A 63 11.68 2.93 42.88
C GLN A 63 12.22 1.53 43.18
N ASP A 64 13.15 1.03 42.37
CA ASP A 64 13.78 -0.28 42.57
C ASP A 64 14.65 -0.30 43.84
N LEU A 65 15.22 0.86 44.22
CA LEU A 65 16.01 1.03 45.44
C LEU A 65 15.17 1.36 46.68
N ASN A 66 14.07 2.11 46.53
CA ASN A 66 13.17 2.46 47.62
C ASN A 66 11.70 2.22 47.22
N PRO A 67 11.24 0.96 47.26
CA PRO A 67 9.89 0.59 46.83
C PRO A 67 8.79 1.15 47.76
N LEU A 68 9.13 1.58 48.97
CA LEU A 68 8.18 2.09 49.97
C LEU A 68 7.93 3.61 49.85
N SER A 69 8.60 4.30 48.93
CA SER A 69 8.44 5.75 48.73
C SER A 69 7.15 6.09 47.98
N ALA A 70 6.08 6.38 48.71
CA ALA A 70 4.82 6.88 48.14
C ALA A 70 5.01 8.18 47.32
N ARG A 71 6.00 9.01 47.64
CA ARG A 71 6.35 10.21 46.88
C ARG A 71 6.99 9.88 45.52
N SER A 72 7.86 8.86 45.46
CA SER A 72 8.45 8.37 44.21
C SER A 72 7.36 7.89 43.24
N LEU A 73 6.46 7.02 43.72
CA LEU A 73 5.31 6.53 42.95
C LEU A 73 4.40 7.66 42.43
N MET A 74 4.09 8.65 43.28
CA MET A 74 3.28 9.81 42.89
C MET A 74 3.92 10.62 41.75
N LEU A 75 5.24 10.88 41.83
CA LEU A 75 5.98 11.61 40.80
C LEU A 75 6.15 10.78 39.51
N ARG A 76 6.36 9.46 39.64
CA ARG A 76 6.41 8.53 38.50
C ARG A 76 5.08 8.47 37.76
N SER A 77 3.95 8.52 38.48
CA SER A 77 2.62 8.64 37.87
C SER A 77 2.50 9.91 37.03
N GLN A 78 2.86 11.08 37.58
CA GLN A 78 2.80 12.35 36.85
C GLN A 78 3.57 12.30 35.54
N LEU A 79 4.77 11.70 35.53
CA LEU A 79 5.54 11.49 34.30
C LEU A 79 4.87 10.49 33.35
N LYS A 80 4.39 9.34 33.85
CA LYS A 80 3.67 8.34 33.02
C LYS A 80 2.44 8.94 32.36
N ARG A 81 1.67 9.78 33.07
CA ARG A 81 0.52 10.52 32.51
C ARG A 81 0.96 11.44 31.37
N ALA A 82 2.04 12.20 31.54
CA ALA A 82 2.58 13.10 30.51
C ALA A 82 3.04 12.38 29.22
N VAL A 83 3.40 11.10 29.29
CA VAL A 83 3.82 10.27 28.12
C VAL A 83 2.65 9.44 27.55
N GLY A 84 1.41 9.62 28.03
CA GLY A 84 0.26 8.85 27.56
C GLY A 84 0.19 7.42 28.11
N LEU A 85 0.87 7.14 29.22
CA LEU A 85 0.81 5.89 29.99
C LEU A 85 -0.08 6.05 31.24
N ALA A 86 -1.15 6.85 31.15
CA ALA A 86 -2.01 7.19 32.29
C ALA A 86 -2.56 5.96 33.07
N PRO A 87 -2.94 4.82 32.44
CA PRO A 87 -3.37 3.64 33.18
C PRO A 87 -2.26 2.99 34.03
N GLU A 88 -0.99 3.16 33.66
CA GLU A 88 0.16 2.71 34.47
C GLU A 88 0.48 3.71 35.59
N GLY A 89 0.25 5.01 35.37
CA GLY A 89 0.33 6.01 36.42
C GLY A 89 -0.76 5.80 37.49
N LEU A 90 -1.98 5.46 37.08
CA LEU A 90 -3.07 5.13 38.00
C LEU A 90 -2.70 3.95 38.94
N LYS A 91 -1.98 2.94 38.44
CA LYS A 91 -1.47 1.84 39.27
C LYS A 91 -0.45 2.34 40.31
N ASP A 92 0.48 3.20 39.91
CA ASP A 92 1.45 3.80 40.83
C ASP A 92 0.74 4.63 41.92
N CYS A 93 -0.33 5.36 41.58
CA CYS A 93 -1.11 6.15 42.53
C CYS A 93 -1.86 5.29 43.54
N TYR A 94 -2.53 4.20 43.13
CA TYR A 94 -3.16 3.28 44.07
C TYR A 94 -2.12 2.61 44.98
N GLN A 95 -0.96 2.22 44.45
CA GLN A 95 0.15 1.70 45.27
C GLN A 95 0.62 2.74 46.30
N ALA A 96 0.75 4.02 45.92
CA ALA A 96 1.12 5.09 46.83
C ALA A 96 0.06 5.32 47.93
N GLU A 97 -1.23 5.25 47.57
CA GLU A 97 -2.34 5.40 48.52
C GLU A 97 -2.37 4.25 49.53
N ASP A 98 -2.20 3.00 49.06
CA ASP A 98 -2.20 1.82 49.91
C ASP A 98 -0.96 1.72 50.81
N LEU A 99 0.20 2.16 50.35
CA LEU A 99 1.39 2.31 51.20
C LEU A 99 1.14 3.33 52.32
N LEU A 100 0.52 4.48 52.02
CA LEU A 100 0.21 5.48 53.04
C LEU A 100 -0.85 4.99 54.05
N LYS A 101 -1.88 4.26 53.60
CA LYS A 101 -2.87 3.62 54.49
C LYS A 101 -2.21 2.64 55.47
N ARG A 102 -1.21 1.87 55.02
CA ARG A 102 -0.45 0.93 55.86
C ARG A 102 0.50 1.63 56.83
N LEU A 103 1.15 2.70 56.40
CA LEU A 103 2.18 3.40 57.19
C LEU A 103 1.62 4.42 58.18
N LYS A 104 0.51 5.09 57.87
CA LYS A 104 -0.11 6.14 58.71
C LYS A 104 -1.65 6.15 58.63
N PRO A 105 -2.35 5.09 59.09
CA PRO A 105 -3.79 5.19 59.32
C PRO A 105 -4.06 6.25 60.41
N PRO A 106 -5.11 7.10 60.30
CA PRO A 106 -6.18 7.13 59.30
C PRO A 106 -6.04 8.27 58.27
N VAL A 107 -4.83 8.78 58.01
CA VAL A 107 -4.65 10.06 57.28
C VAL A 107 -4.69 9.86 55.77
N ALA A 108 -5.84 10.17 55.16
CA ALA A 108 -5.93 10.35 53.71
C ALA A 108 -5.09 11.57 53.27
N SER A 109 -3.93 11.32 52.64
CA SER A 109 -3.05 12.37 52.12
C SER A 109 -3.75 13.11 50.95
N PRO A 110 -4.12 14.40 51.08
CA PRO A 110 -4.87 15.09 50.05
C PRO A 110 -4.14 15.13 48.70
N ASN A 111 -2.81 15.24 48.73
CA ASN A 111 -1.97 15.30 47.53
C ASN A 111 -2.02 13.98 46.74
N VAL A 112 -1.95 12.83 47.41
CA VAL A 112 -2.03 11.51 46.75
C VAL A 112 -3.45 11.24 46.26
N SER A 113 -4.47 11.58 47.05
CA SER A 113 -5.87 11.47 46.64
C SER A 113 -6.21 12.34 45.40
N LEU A 114 -5.71 13.57 45.33
CA LEU A 114 -5.85 14.41 44.15
C LEU A 114 -5.11 13.82 42.94
N GLU A 115 -3.93 13.23 43.15
CA GLU A 115 -3.18 12.57 42.07
C GLU A 115 -3.88 11.29 41.55
N VAL A 116 -4.60 10.55 42.40
CA VAL A 116 -5.51 9.47 41.97
C VAL A 116 -6.63 10.03 41.09
N CYS A 117 -7.27 11.14 41.47
CA CYS A 117 -8.29 11.81 40.65
C CYS A 117 -7.73 12.23 39.28
N ASN A 118 -6.54 12.85 39.26
CA ASN A 118 -5.84 13.22 38.04
C ASN A 118 -5.54 12.00 37.16
N SER A 119 -5.18 10.88 37.76
CA SER A 119 -4.87 9.63 37.05
C SER A 119 -6.10 8.95 36.47
N LEU A 120 -7.25 9.03 37.15
CA LEU A 120 -8.54 8.57 36.63
C LEU A 120 -8.98 9.43 35.42
N TYR A 121 -8.88 10.76 35.55
CA TYR A 121 -9.20 11.71 34.49
C TYR A 121 -8.32 11.51 33.25
N GLU A 122 -6.98 11.42 33.43
CA GLU A 122 -6.06 11.15 32.32
C GLU A 122 -6.24 9.74 31.73
N SER A 123 -6.76 8.78 32.50
CA SER A 123 -7.13 7.45 31.99
C SER A 123 -8.49 7.41 31.27
N ASN A 124 -9.16 8.56 31.10
CA ASN A 124 -10.51 8.71 30.53
C ASN A 124 -11.62 8.01 31.34
N ARG A 125 -11.41 7.79 32.64
CA ARG A 125 -12.42 7.28 33.58
C ARG A 125 -13.11 8.47 34.26
N LEU A 126 -13.88 9.22 33.48
CA LEU A 126 -14.43 10.52 33.89
C LEU A 126 -15.46 10.40 35.01
N GLU A 127 -16.29 9.36 34.97
CA GLU A 127 -17.30 9.05 35.99
C GLU A 127 -16.63 8.73 37.34
N ASP A 128 -15.63 7.85 37.33
CA ASP A 128 -14.87 7.48 38.52
C ASP A 128 -14.12 8.68 39.12
N ALA A 129 -13.51 9.52 38.25
CA ALA A 129 -12.87 10.76 38.68
C ALA A 129 -13.87 11.71 39.36
N LYS A 130 -15.09 11.85 38.81
CA LYS A 130 -16.16 12.67 39.40
C LYS A 130 -16.57 12.18 40.79
N ILE A 131 -16.81 10.88 40.91
CA ILE A 131 -17.20 10.22 42.17
C ILE A 131 -16.10 10.41 43.21
N SER A 132 -14.84 10.17 42.84
CA SER A 132 -13.68 10.35 43.71
C SER A 132 -13.56 11.80 44.20
N LEU A 133 -13.64 12.79 43.30
CA LEU A 133 -13.58 14.22 43.66
C LEU A 133 -14.71 14.64 44.62
N HIS A 134 -15.96 14.22 44.39
CA HIS A 134 -17.05 14.50 45.34
C HIS A 134 -16.85 13.83 46.71
N CYS A 135 -16.32 12.61 46.74
CA CYS A 135 -15.94 11.94 48.00
C CYS A 135 -14.81 12.71 48.73
N HIS A 136 -13.86 13.28 48.00
CA HIS A 136 -12.78 14.10 48.59
C HIS A 136 -13.27 15.48 49.07
N LEU A 137 -14.22 16.13 48.39
CA LEU A 137 -14.84 17.37 48.88
C LEU A 137 -15.54 17.23 50.25
N ARG A 138 -16.01 16.03 50.59
CA ARG A 138 -16.57 15.72 51.92
C ARG A 138 -15.49 15.52 53.00
N ARG A 139 -14.26 15.15 52.61
CA ARG A 139 -13.15 14.79 53.51
C ARG A 139 -12.11 15.90 53.71
N PHE A 140 -11.91 16.76 52.71
CA PHE A 140 -10.88 17.81 52.71
C PHE A 140 -11.28 19.04 53.54
N ARG A 141 -10.29 19.74 54.11
CA ARG A 141 -10.49 21.05 54.77
C ARG A 141 -10.60 22.17 53.73
N SER A 142 -11.17 23.32 54.10
CA SER A 142 -11.53 24.43 53.17
C SER A 142 -10.48 24.72 52.09
N ALA A 143 -9.23 25.04 52.45
CA ALA A 143 -8.16 25.34 51.50
C ALA A 143 -7.80 24.15 50.58
N GLN A 144 -7.95 22.90 51.06
CA GLN A 144 -7.69 21.68 50.28
C GLN A 144 -8.83 21.35 49.31
N LYS A 145 -10.01 21.97 49.44
CA LYS A 145 -11.13 21.76 48.52
C LYS A 145 -10.94 22.48 47.18
N VAL A 146 -10.19 23.58 47.15
CA VAL A 146 -10.05 24.42 45.94
C VAL A 146 -9.61 23.61 44.71
N PRO A 147 -8.51 22.83 44.74
CA PRO A 147 -8.11 22.04 43.56
C PRO A 147 -9.14 20.97 43.15
N ALA A 148 -9.90 20.43 44.12
CA ALA A 148 -10.95 19.45 43.84
C ALA A 148 -12.19 20.11 43.18
N VAL A 149 -12.51 21.36 43.53
CA VAL A 149 -13.56 22.16 42.87
C VAL A 149 -13.13 22.52 41.46
N ASP A 150 -11.89 22.99 41.26
CA ASP A 150 -11.37 23.36 39.95
C ASP A 150 -11.39 22.16 38.98
N HIS A 151 -10.97 20.98 39.44
CA HIS A 151 -11.04 19.75 38.65
C HIS A 151 -12.49 19.32 38.35
N LEU A 152 -13.42 19.51 39.29
CA LEU A 152 -14.85 19.24 39.04
C LEU A 152 -15.45 20.19 38.00
N ASN A 153 -15.03 21.45 37.97
CA ASN A 153 -15.49 22.42 36.96
C ASN A 153 -15.06 21.98 35.55
N VAL A 154 -13.75 21.72 35.36
CA VAL A 154 -13.22 21.19 34.08
C VAL A 154 -13.93 19.89 33.69
N LEU A 155 -14.13 18.98 34.64
CA LEU A 155 -14.77 17.70 34.37
C LEU A 155 -16.26 17.85 34.02
N ASN A 156 -16.98 18.80 34.63
CA ASN A 156 -18.36 19.14 34.27
C ASN A 156 -18.45 19.74 32.86
N GLU A 157 -17.47 20.54 32.43
CA GLU A 157 -17.38 21.04 31.04
C GLU A 157 -17.20 19.89 30.04
N ASN A 158 -16.35 18.90 30.34
CA ASN A 158 -16.20 17.71 29.49
C ASN A 158 -17.51 16.88 29.43
N PHE A 159 -18.24 16.77 30.55
CA PHE A 159 -19.58 16.15 30.55
C PHE A 159 -20.60 16.94 29.73
N ARG A 160 -20.50 18.28 29.70
CA ARG A 160 -21.32 19.12 28.80
C ARG A 160 -20.96 18.91 27.34
N ASP A 161 -19.67 18.86 26.99
CA ASP A 161 -19.20 18.59 25.62
C ASP A 161 -19.56 17.18 25.12
N THR A 162 -19.71 16.20 26.01
CA THR A 162 -20.03 14.81 25.64
C THR A 162 -21.52 14.46 25.70
N LEU A 163 -22.26 15.00 26.67
CA LEU A 163 -23.62 14.55 27.02
C LEU A 163 -24.64 15.69 27.25
N SER A 164 -24.37 16.93 26.81
CA SER A 164 -25.40 17.98 26.85
C SER A 164 -26.54 17.73 25.87
N ASP A 165 -27.72 18.30 26.15
CA ASP A 165 -28.89 18.29 25.26
C ASP A 165 -28.54 18.72 23.82
N ASP A 166 -27.63 19.70 23.72
CA ASP A 166 -27.06 20.22 22.49
C ASP A 166 -26.29 19.17 21.65
N THR A 167 -25.79 18.12 22.28
CA THR A 167 -25.04 17.04 21.65
C THR A 167 -25.85 15.76 21.43
N THR A 168 -27.01 15.62 22.09
CA THR A 168 -27.90 14.45 22.03
C THR A 168 -28.17 13.94 20.62
N MET A 169 -28.49 14.84 19.67
CA MET A 169 -28.73 14.45 18.27
C MET A 169 -27.49 13.89 17.55
N SER A 170 -26.29 14.27 17.96
CA SER A 170 -25.03 13.71 17.44
C SER A 170 -24.71 12.37 18.10
N VAL A 171 -24.98 12.24 19.40
CA VAL A 171 -24.81 11.00 20.18
C VAL A 171 -25.77 9.91 19.70
N GLN A 172 -27.06 10.21 19.51
CA GLN A 172 -28.03 9.26 18.94
C GLN A 172 -27.63 8.79 17.54
N ARG A 173 -27.19 9.71 16.66
CA ARG A 173 -26.66 9.35 15.33
C ARG A 173 -25.42 8.45 15.40
N LEU A 174 -24.60 8.56 16.45
CA LEU A 174 -23.47 7.67 16.70
C LEU A 174 -23.93 6.31 17.19
N ILE A 175 -24.82 6.25 18.19
CA ILE A 175 -25.39 5.01 18.75
C ILE A 175 -26.04 4.18 17.64
N ASN A 176 -26.91 4.79 16.83
CA ASN A 176 -27.60 4.10 15.73
C ASN A 176 -26.59 3.51 14.72
N ARG A 177 -25.51 4.24 14.39
CA ARG A 177 -24.43 3.71 13.53
C ARG A 177 -23.67 2.56 14.19
N MET A 178 -23.38 2.64 15.49
CA MET A 178 -22.70 1.55 16.20
C MET A 178 -23.57 0.29 16.23
N GLY A 179 -24.88 0.42 16.48
CA GLY A 179 -25.83 -0.69 16.40
C GLY A 179 -25.89 -1.36 15.02
N THR A 180 -25.79 -0.60 13.92
CA THR A 180 -25.68 -1.18 12.56
C THR A 180 -24.34 -1.84 12.25
N LEU A 181 -23.30 -1.56 13.03
CA LEU A 181 -21.93 -2.08 12.82
C LEU A 181 -21.58 -3.22 13.79
N SER A 182 -22.29 -3.35 14.91
CA SER A 182 -22.18 -4.47 15.83
C SER A 182 -22.79 -5.74 15.22
N LYS A 183 -22.02 -6.38 14.33
CA LYS A 183 -22.24 -7.80 14.04
C LYS A 183 -22.05 -8.57 15.35
N ALA A 184 -23.03 -9.38 15.73
CA ALA A 184 -22.86 -10.34 16.82
C ALA A 184 -21.59 -11.18 16.56
N PRO A 185 -20.82 -11.55 17.60
CA PRO A 185 -19.70 -12.47 17.42
C PRO A 185 -20.23 -13.74 16.77
N LYS A 186 -19.69 -14.10 15.61
CA LYS A 186 -20.01 -15.38 14.98
C LYS A 186 -19.46 -16.48 15.88
N GLU A 187 -20.32 -17.40 16.30
CA GLU A 187 -19.89 -18.65 16.90
C GLU A 187 -18.97 -19.36 15.90
N LEU A 188 -17.71 -19.53 16.27
CA LEU A 188 -16.77 -20.36 15.55
C LEU A 188 -17.13 -21.80 15.88
N LYS A 189 -17.48 -22.59 14.86
CA LYS A 189 -17.57 -24.04 15.01
C LYS A 189 -16.16 -24.62 15.03
N ASP A 190 -15.85 -25.44 16.04
CA ASP A 190 -14.56 -26.11 16.22
C ASP A 190 -14.38 -27.32 15.27
N ASP A 191 -14.67 -27.13 13.98
CA ASP A 191 -14.35 -28.12 12.95
C ASP A 191 -12.86 -27.98 12.58
N CYS A 192 -12.02 -28.57 13.44
CA CYS A 192 -10.57 -28.39 13.45
C CYS A 192 -9.87 -29.30 12.42
N ASP A 193 -9.80 -28.84 11.17
CA ASP A 193 -9.11 -29.56 10.09
C ASP A 193 -7.67 -29.04 9.91
N VAL A 194 -6.69 -29.93 10.08
CA VAL A 194 -5.30 -29.64 10.52
C VAL A 194 -4.44 -28.86 9.50
N VAL A 195 -4.95 -28.60 8.29
CA VAL A 195 -4.21 -27.90 7.21
C VAL A 195 -4.92 -26.64 6.71
N SER A 196 -6.03 -26.22 7.34
CA SER A 196 -6.68 -24.94 7.05
C SER A 196 -5.94 -23.77 7.70
N ILE A 197 -4.87 -23.29 7.06
CA ILE A 197 -4.46 -21.89 7.25
C ILE A 197 -5.61 -21.06 6.69
N MET A 198 -6.48 -20.53 7.55
CA MET A 198 -7.51 -19.59 7.14
C MET A 198 -6.84 -18.41 6.43
N GLU A 199 -6.94 -18.39 5.09
CA GLU A 199 -6.51 -17.25 4.29
C GLU A 199 -7.32 -16.04 4.75
N LYS A 200 -6.67 -15.20 5.55
CA LYS A 200 -7.30 -14.01 6.11
C LYS A 200 -7.59 -13.05 4.96
N GLU A 201 -8.84 -13.06 4.50
CA GLU A 201 -9.32 -12.23 3.39
C GLU A 201 -8.72 -10.83 3.47
N GLU A 202 -7.81 -10.52 2.55
CA GLU A 202 -7.21 -9.20 2.50
C GLU A 202 -8.29 -8.20 2.11
N ILE A 203 -8.77 -7.42 3.09
CA ILE A 203 -9.78 -6.39 2.87
C ILE A 203 -9.16 -5.28 2.01
N GLN A 204 -9.19 -5.47 0.70
CA GLN A 204 -8.69 -4.50 -0.27
C GLN A 204 -9.58 -3.27 -0.29
N LEU A 205 -9.01 -2.14 0.08
CA LEU A 205 -9.71 -0.87 0.16
C LEU A 205 -9.69 -0.18 -1.20
N SER A 206 -10.82 0.35 -1.65
CA SER A 206 -10.87 1.15 -2.88
C SER A 206 -9.98 2.40 -2.76
N PRO A 207 -9.40 2.90 -3.86
CA PRO A 207 -8.61 4.14 -3.85
C PRO A 207 -9.35 5.33 -3.21
N LEU A 208 -10.67 5.41 -3.42
CA LEU A 208 -11.55 6.39 -2.81
C LEU A 208 -11.64 6.24 -1.28
N GLU A 209 -11.79 5.03 -0.75
CA GLU A 209 -11.83 4.78 0.69
C GLU A 209 -10.45 5.00 1.34
N ILE A 210 -9.34 4.68 0.65
CA ILE A 210 -7.99 5.04 1.08
C ILE A 210 -7.84 6.56 1.17
N ALA A 211 -8.29 7.31 0.16
CA ALA A 211 -8.28 8.77 0.15
C ALA A 211 -9.17 9.36 1.26
N ARG A 212 -10.35 8.77 1.50
CA ARG A 212 -11.26 9.14 2.59
C ARG A 212 -10.62 8.92 3.96
N ARG A 213 -10.01 7.77 4.21
CA ARG A 213 -9.28 7.47 5.46
C ARG A 213 -8.10 8.42 5.66
N LYS A 214 -7.34 8.74 4.61
CA LYS A 214 -6.28 9.77 4.64
C LYS A 214 -6.85 11.15 5.02
N ARG A 215 -8.01 11.54 4.45
CA ARG A 215 -8.69 12.80 4.79
C ARG A 215 -9.23 12.81 6.23
N HIS A 216 -9.86 11.75 6.70
CA HIS A 216 -10.35 11.63 8.08
C HIS A 216 -9.19 11.68 9.08
N PHE A 217 -8.09 10.96 8.82
CA PHE A 217 -6.86 11.03 9.63
C PHE A 217 -6.32 12.46 9.69
N LYS A 218 -6.28 13.19 8.56
CA LYS A 218 -5.87 14.59 8.55
C LYS A 218 -6.82 15.46 9.40
N ILE A 219 -8.13 15.40 9.16
CA ILE A 219 -9.12 16.23 9.89
C ILE A 219 -9.04 15.97 11.40
N TYR A 220 -9.04 14.70 11.81
CA TYR A 220 -8.96 14.31 13.22
C TYR A 220 -7.73 14.91 13.91
N ASN A 221 -6.53 14.65 13.39
CA ASN A 221 -5.31 15.16 14.03
C ASN A 221 -5.21 16.71 13.92
N GLN A 222 -5.70 17.33 12.84
CA GLN A 222 -5.74 18.79 12.74
C GLN A 222 -6.68 19.44 13.76
N SER A 223 -7.81 18.81 14.08
CA SER A 223 -8.77 19.34 15.06
C SER A 223 -8.24 19.32 16.50
N TYR A 224 -7.38 18.36 16.85
CA TYR A 224 -6.84 18.23 18.21
C TYR A 224 -5.42 18.80 18.38
N LEU A 225 -4.58 18.72 17.34
CA LEU A 225 -3.14 19.06 17.42
C LEU A 225 -2.76 20.30 16.59
N ASN A 226 -3.75 20.97 15.98
CA ASN A 226 -3.58 22.18 15.18
C ASN A 226 -2.49 22.07 14.09
N LYS A 227 -1.28 22.60 14.32
CA LYS A 227 -0.13 22.53 13.40
C LYS A 227 0.71 21.27 13.60
N CYS A 228 0.79 20.72 14.81
CA CYS A 228 1.61 19.56 15.17
C CYS A 228 1.11 18.23 14.56
N TRP A 229 -0.08 18.21 13.95
CA TRP A 229 -0.56 17.06 13.17
C TRP A 229 0.41 16.63 12.05
N VAL A 230 1.27 17.55 11.57
CA VAL A 230 2.31 17.26 10.57
C VAL A 230 3.33 16.28 11.13
N ASP A 231 3.68 16.40 12.40
CA ASP A 231 4.65 15.54 13.08
C ASP A 231 4.06 14.13 13.28
N VAL A 232 2.77 14.02 13.58
CA VAL A 232 2.05 12.72 13.61
C VAL A 232 2.01 12.06 12.23
N ALA A 233 1.83 12.86 11.17
CA ALA A 233 1.89 12.37 9.79
C ALA A 233 3.32 11.97 9.37
N PHE A 234 4.34 12.66 9.88
CA PHE A 234 5.75 12.33 9.68
C PHE A 234 6.12 11.03 10.42
N LEU A 235 5.85 10.92 11.72
CA LEU A 235 6.07 9.70 12.51
C LEU A 235 5.41 8.47 11.89
N LYS A 236 4.19 8.63 11.37
CA LYS A 236 3.49 7.55 10.66
C LYS A 236 4.24 7.10 9.40
N ARG A 237 4.75 8.03 8.59
CA ARG A 237 5.54 7.71 7.39
C ARG A 237 6.87 7.07 7.76
N LEU A 238 7.58 7.64 8.73
CA LEU A 238 8.90 7.23 9.18
C LEU A 238 8.92 5.77 9.69
N ARG A 239 7.85 5.37 10.40
CA ARG A 239 7.66 3.98 10.85
C ARG A 239 7.44 2.99 9.70
N ASP A 240 6.84 3.46 8.60
CA ASP A 240 6.48 2.65 7.43
C ASP A 240 7.57 2.75 6.32
N ASP A 241 8.71 3.42 6.57
CA ASP A 241 9.79 3.68 5.61
C ASP A 241 10.89 2.59 5.66
N PRO A 242 11.17 1.87 4.55
CA PRO A 242 12.18 0.82 4.52
C PRO A 242 13.62 1.33 4.67
N ASN A 243 13.90 2.61 4.43
CA ASN A 243 15.23 3.20 4.59
C ASN A 243 15.60 3.37 6.07
N VAL A 244 14.59 3.51 6.94
CA VAL A 244 14.74 3.71 8.39
C VAL A 244 14.95 2.39 9.12
N GLN A 245 14.49 1.28 8.54
CA GLN A 245 14.59 -0.07 9.09
C GLN A 245 15.44 -0.97 8.16
N PRO A 246 16.74 -0.66 7.97
CA PRO A 246 17.61 -1.42 7.07
C PRO A 246 17.73 -2.88 7.51
N LYS A 247 17.43 -3.81 6.59
CA LYS A 247 17.46 -5.27 6.83
C LYS A 247 18.84 -5.79 7.28
N HIS A 248 19.91 -5.06 6.96
CA HIS A 248 21.29 -5.43 7.30
C HIS A 248 21.70 -5.07 8.74
N CYS A 249 20.96 -4.21 9.45
CA CYS A 249 21.26 -3.83 10.83
C CYS A 249 20.13 -4.22 11.80
N GLN A 250 19.92 -5.53 12.00
CA GLN A 250 18.80 -6.06 12.78
C GLN A 250 18.63 -5.40 14.17
N LYS A 251 19.68 -5.34 14.99
CA LYS A 251 19.61 -4.79 16.36
C LYS A 251 19.19 -3.32 16.43
N SER A 252 19.76 -2.46 15.57
CA SER A 252 19.39 -1.03 15.55
C SER A 252 18.04 -0.80 14.87
N SER A 253 17.73 -1.56 13.81
CA SER A 253 16.42 -1.54 13.13
C SER A 253 15.29 -1.92 14.09
N GLU A 254 15.46 -2.96 14.92
CA GLU A 254 14.51 -3.33 15.97
C GLU A 254 14.33 -2.23 17.02
N TYR A 255 15.43 -1.64 17.50
CA TYR A 255 15.39 -0.57 18.48
C TYR A 255 14.65 0.67 17.94
N LEU A 256 14.99 1.11 16.72
CA LEU A 256 14.33 2.23 16.05
C LEU A 256 12.86 1.94 15.76
N GLY A 257 12.53 0.72 15.30
CA GLY A 257 11.15 0.27 15.11
C GLY A 257 10.33 0.31 16.40
N LYS A 258 10.88 -0.20 17.51
CA LYS A 258 10.26 -0.13 18.85
C LYS A 258 10.08 1.32 19.32
N LEU A 259 11.09 2.18 19.13
CA LEU A 259 11.05 3.61 19.49
C LEU A 259 9.96 4.36 18.70
N MET A 260 9.90 4.18 17.38
CA MET A 260 8.91 4.85 16.52
C MET A 260 7.49 4.33 16.76
N ALA A 261 7.32 3.02 16.95
CA ALA A 261 6.04 2.44 17.33
C ALA A 261 5.56 2.93 18.71
N GLY A 262 6.48 3.06 19.67
CA GLY A 262 6.23 3.63 21.00
C GLY A 262 5.77 5.08 20.94
N ASN A 263 6.55 5.96 20.29
CA ASN A 263 6.24 7.39 20.17
C ASN A 263 4.91 7.61 19.43
N TYR A 264 4.68 6.91 18.30
CA TYR A 264 3.41 7.00 17.56
C TYR A 264 2.22 6.44 18.37
N LYS A 265 2.43 5.43 19.22
CA LYS A 265 1.40 4.92 20.14
C LYS A 265 1.06 5.93 21.23
N ALA A 266 2.07 6.53 21.86
CA ALA A 266 1.91 7.55 22.89
C ALA A 266 1.11 8.75 22.36
N GLU A 267 1.53 9.31 21.23
CA GLU A 267 0.86 10.44 20.57
C GLU A 267 -0.60 10.12 20.20
N ARG A 268 -0.86 8.90 19.68
CA ARG A 268 -2.22 8.45 19.39
C ARG A 268 -3.07 8.28 20.66
N THR A 269 -2.48 7.90 21.80
CA THR A 269 -3.17 7.82 23.09
C THR A 269 -3.50 9.21 23.61
N LEU A 270 -2.55 10.14 23.61
CA LEU A 270 -2.77 11.54 24.00
C LEU A 270 -3.84 12.22 23.13
N THR A 271 -3.78 12.05 21.80
CA THR A 271 -4.81 12.57 20.89
C THR A 271 -6.19 11.95 21.16
N LYS A 272 -6.25 10.67 21.56
CA LYS A 272 -7.51 10.03 21.99
C LYS A 272 -8.02 10.60 23.31
N MET A 273 -7.14 10.93 24.25
CA MET A 273 -7.50 11.55 25.53
C MET A 273 -8.10 12.95 25.34
N LEU A 274 -7.66 13.71 24.33
CA LEU A 274 -8.32 14.95 23.92
C LEU A 274 -9.70 14.68 23.30
N HIS A 275 -9.82 13.62 22.49
CA HIS A 275 -11.08 13.27 21.81
C HIS A 275 -12.18 12.73 22.75
N THR A 276 -11.82 12.02 23.82
CA THR A 276 -12.76 11.58 24.86
C THR A 276 -13.29 12.72 25.72
N ARG A 277 -12.46 13.76 25.93
CA ARG A 277 -12.79 14.98 26.67
C ARG A 277 -13.73 15.90 25.90
N SER A 278 -13.35 16.25 24.67
CA SER A 278 -14.17 17.05 23.75
C SER A 278 -14.29 16.34 22.40
N PRO A 279 -15.38 15.58 22.17
CA PRO A 279 -15.57 14.83 20.93
C PRO A 279 -15.68 15.71 19.69
N MET A 280 -15.40 15.12 18.53
CA MET A 280 -15.41 15.82 17.24
C MET A 280 -16.75 16.52 16.92
N TYR A 281 -17.88 16.00 17.43
CA TYR A 281 -19.18 16.64 17.27
C TYR A 281 -19.37 17.89 18.15
N ALA A 282 -18.74 17.91 19.33
CA ALA A 282 -18.73 19.05 20.25
C ALA A 282 -17.91 20.19 19.66
N LEU A 283 -16.65 19.91 19.28
CA LEU A 283 -15.76 20.83 18.57
C LEU A 283 -16.40 21.37 17.28
N HIS A 284 -17.13 20.54 16.54
CA HIS A 284 -17.86 20.97 15.36
C HIS A 284 -18.95 21.99 15.69
N ARG A 285 -19.74 21.77 16.74
CA ARG A 285 -20.80 22.69 17.18
C ARG A 285 -20.25 23.98 17.78
N GLN A 286 -19.17 23.90 18.57
CA GLN A 286 -18.43 25.08 19.05
C GLN A 286 -17.94 25.95 17.89
N LYS A 287 -17.45 25.34 16.81
CA LYS A 287 -17.00 26.04 15.60
C LYS A 287 -18.14 26.57 14.74
N TYR A 288 -19.27 25.87 14.68
CA TYR A 288 -20.44 26.23 13.88
C TYR A 288 -21.73 26.14 14.72
N PRO A 289 -22.06 27.19 15.50
CA PRO A 289 -23.27 27.21 16.32
C PRO A 289 -24.58 27.19 15.51
N SER A 290 -24.55 27.70 14.27
CA SER A 290 -25.68 27.71 13.34
C SER A 290 -25.49 26.68 12.22
N GLU A 291 -26.46 25.77 12.08
CA GLU A 291 -26.49 24.79 11.00
C GLU A 291 -26.62 25.45 9.61
N GLY A 292 -27.34 26.56 9.50
CA GLY A 292 -27.46 27.32 8.25
C GLY A 292 -26.12 27.88 7.75
N PHE A 293 -25.29 28.42 8.66
CA PHE A 293 -23.96 28.89 8.32
C PHE A 293 -23.02 27.74 7.90
N TYR A 294 -23.09 26.61 8.62
CA TYR A 294 -22.33 25.41 8.26
C TYR A 294 -22.71 24.87 6.87
N ASN A 295 -24.01 24.75 6.57
CA ASN A 295 -24.49 24.26 5.29
C ASN A 295 -24.05 25.16 4.14
N LYS A 296 -24.21 26.49 4.29
CA LYS A 296 -23.70 27.47 3.32
C LYS A 296 -22.20 27.31 3.06
N GLN A 297 -21.38 27.19 4.11
CA GLN A 297 -19.93 27.00 3.96
C GLN A 297 -19.58 25.65 3.31
N MET A 298 -20.34 24.59 3.57
CA MET A 298 -20.17 23.29 2.91
C MET A 298 -20.51 23.35 1.41
N GLU A 299 -21.54 24.09 1.04
CA GLU A 299 -21.93 24.32 -0.36
C GLU A 299 -20.91 25.19 -1.10
N GLU A 300 -20.52 26.35 -0.55
CA GLU A 300 -19.48 27.22 -1.13
C GLU A 300 -18.16 26.45 -1.34
N ASN A 301 -17.75 25.65 -0.35
CA ASN A 301 -16.56 24.83 -0.48
C ASN A 301 -16.73 23.70 -1.51
N LEU A 302 -17.93 23.11 -1.64
CA LEU A 302 -18.22 22.13 -2.69
C LEU A 302 -18.13 22.76 -4.08
N TYR A 303 -18.80 23.89 -4.30
CA TYR A 303 -18.77 24.60 -5.58
C TYR A 303 -17.35 25.03 -5.97
N ARG A 304 -16.56 25.52 -5.01
CA ARG A 304 -15.13 25.82 -5.21
C ARG A 304 -14.34 24.59 -5.65
N ILE A 305 -14.58 23.43 -5.04
CA ILE A 305 -13.90 22.17 -5.40
C ILE A 305 -14.35 21.70 -6.79
N GLN A 306 -15.65 21.72 -7.10
CA GLN A 306 -16.20 21.37 -8.42
C GLN A 306 -15.61 22.26 -9.51
N TYR A 307 -15.56 23.58 -9.30
CA TYR A 307 -14.97 24.54 -10.23
C TYR A 307 -13.48 24.27 -10.48
N GLN A 308 -12.70 24.02 -9.43
CA GLN A 308 -11.29 23.67 -9.58
C GLN A 308 -11.10 22.32 -10.30
N THR A 309 -11.95 21.32 -10.03
CA THR A 309 -11.93 20.04 -10.75
C THR A 309 -12.26 20.24 -12.23
N ARG A 310 -13.28 21.03 -12.58
CA ARG A 310 -13.62 21.39 -13.97
C ARG A 310 -12.45 22.06 -14.69
N ARG A 311 -11.77 23.02 -14.06
CA ARG A 311 -10.56 23.66 -14.62
C ARG A 311 -9.42 22.66 -14.85
N ASN A 312 -9.20 21.75 -13.90
CA ASN A 312 -8.18 20.71 -14.03
C ASN A 312 -8.50 19.75 -15.19
N MET A 313 -9.76 19.35 -15.37
CA MET A 313 -10.20 18.51 -16.49
C MET A 313 -9.87 19.13 -17.84
N PHE A 314 -10.21 20.41 -18.06
CA PHE A 314 -9.85 21.10 -19.31
C PHE A 314 -8.33 21.24 -19.50
N LYS A 315 -7.55 21.42 -18.42
CA LYS A 315 -6.09 21.42 -18.49
C LYS A 315 -5.56 20.04 -18.93
N ILE A 316 -6.09 18.95 -18.39
CA ILE A 316 -5.73 17.58 -18.76
C ILE A 316 -6.05 17.29 -20.23
N LEU A 317 -7.27 17.60 -20.69
CA LEU A 317 -7.65 17.39 -22.11
C LEU A 317 -6.75 18.19 -23.06
N ARG A 318 -6.35 19.41 -22.68
CA ARG A 318 -5.37 20.20 -23.44
C ARG A 318 -4.00 19.52 -23.49
N SER A 319 -3.51 18.98 -22.38
CA SER A 319 -2.25 18.21 -22.35
C SER A 319 -2.32 16.93 -23.19
N ILE A 320 -3.44 16.19 -23.16
CA ILE A 320 -3.66 15.01 -24.00
C ILE A 320 -3.59 15.38 -25.48
N ARG A 321 -4.35 16.41 -25.91
CA ARG A 321 -4.35 16.89 -27.30
C ARG A 321 -2.97 17.39 -27.75
N LEU A 322 -2.17 17.96 -26.84
CA LEU A 322 -0.78 18.34 -27.12
C LEU A 322 0.11 17.11 -27.35
N LEU A 323 0.10 16.12 -26.44
CA LEU A 323 0.90 14.90 -26.55
C LEU A 323 0.55 14.10 -27.81
N ILE A 324 -0.72 14.07 -28.21
CA ILE A 324 -1.18 13.46 -29.47
C ILE A 324 -0.57 14.17 -30.69
N ARG A 325 -0.52 15.51 -30.70
CA ARG A 325 0.09 16.29 -31.79
C ARG A 325 1.61 16.09 -31.91
N VAL A 326 2.30 15.92 -30.78
CA VAL A 326 3.76 15.64 -30.76
C VAL A 326 4.06 14.18 -31.13
N GLY A 327 3.10 13.27 -30.98
CA GLY A 327 3.24 11.85 -31.36
C GLY A 327 3.89 10.97 -30.28
N GLU A 328 4.08 11.47 -29.06
CA GLU A 328 4.74 10.73 -27.97
C GLU A 328 3.78 9.79 -27.24
N LEU A 329 3.35 8.70 -27.90
CA LEU A 329 2.36 7.76 -27.37
C LEU A 329 2.73 7.17 -26.00
N ASN A 330 4.02 6.88 -25.76
CA ASN A 330 4.48 6.34 -24.48
C ASN A 330 4.21 7.32 -23.34
N LYS A 331 4.56 8.61 -23.51
CA LYS A 331 4.28 9.64 -22.51
C LYS A 331 2.78 9.90 -22.36
N LEU A 332 2.02 9.85 -23.45
CA LEU A 332 0.55 9.94 -23.41
C LEU A 332 -0.07 8.80 -22.58
N THR A 333 0.38 7.56 -22.78
CA THR A 333 -0.09 6.39 -22.04
C THR A 333 0.21 6.53 -20.55
N THR A 334 1.45 6.87 -20.18
CA THR A 334 1.82 7.10 -18.77
C THR A 334 1.03 8.24 -18.14
N PHE A 335 0.86 9.37 -18.84
CA PHE A 335 0.09 10.51 -18.34
C PHE A 335 -1.38 10.17 -18.10
N ILE A 336 -2.01 9.40 -19.00
CA ILE A 336 -3.40 8.95 -18.83
C ILE A 336 -3.51 7.92 -17.70
N GLU A 337 -2.55 7.01 -17.55
CA GLU A 337 -2.53 6.02 -16.47
C GLU A 337 -2.38 6.67 -15.08
N GLU A 338 -1.58 7.73 -14.96
CA GLU A 338 -1.47 8.56 -13.74
C GLU A 338 -2.76 9.36 -13.49
N VAL A 339 -3.28 10.09 -14.48
CA VAL A 339 -4.48 10.91 -14.32
C VAL A 339 -5.70 10.06 -13.95
N MET A 340 -5.96 9.00 -14.70
CA MET A 340 -7.13 8.16 -14.48
C MET A 340 -6.96 7.37 -13.17
N GLY A 341 -5.79 6.74 -12.98
CA GLY A 341 -5.50 5.93 -11.81
C GLY A 341 -5.44 6.69 -10.48
N ASP A 342 -4.84 7.89 -10.44
CA ASP A 342 -4.54 8.61 -9.20
C ASP A 342 -5.40 9.87 -8.97
N TYR A 343 -5.89 10.53 -10.03
CA TYR A 343 -6.74 11.73 -9.89
C TYR A 343 -8.24 11.47 -10.06
N VAL A 344 -8.67 10.68 -11.05
CA VAL A 344 -10.11 10.49 -11.38
C VAL A 344 -10.78 9.43 -10.50
N THR A 345 -10.11 8.32 -10.20
CA THR A 345 -10.62 7.26 -9.30
C THR A 345 -11.09 7.80 -7.94
N ILE A 346 -10.39 8.80 -7.40
CA ILE A 346 -10.71 9.42 -6.11
C ILE A 346 -11.79 10.51 -6.19
N LYS A 347 -12.46 10.69 -7.34
CA LYS A 347 -13.60 11.62 -7.50
C LYS A 347 -14.94 10.87 -7.51
N THR A 348 -15.85 11.39 -6.71
CA THR A 348 -17.28 11.04 -6.75
C THR A 348 -18.02 11.92 -7.74
N HIS A 349 -19.18 11.47 -8.24
CA HIS A 349 -20.04 12.28 -9.12
C HIS A 349 -20.43 13.63 -8.51
N ARG A 350 -20.59 13.73 -7.18
CA ARG A 350 -20.84 15.01 -6.49
C ARG A 350 -19.69 16.02 -6.65
N VAL A 351 -18.45 15.58 -6.81
CA VAL A 351 -17.27 16.44 -7.00
C VAL A 351 -16.95 16.63 -8.49
N MET A 352 -17.25 15.64 -9.32
CA MET A 352 -16.99 15.61 -10.75
C MET A 352 -18.26 15.12 -11.47
N PRO A 353 -19.23 16.01 -11.79
CA PRO A 353 -20.48 15.60 -12.41
C PRO A 353 -20.25 14.88 -13.75
N TRP A 354 -19.44 15.49 -14.62
CA TRP A 354 -19.08 14.97 -15.95
C TRP A 354 -17.98 13.88 -15.91
N LYS A 355 -18.02 12.98 -14.91
CA LYS A 355 -17.00 11.92 -14.74
C LYS A 355 -17.05 10.91 -15.89
N PHE A 356 -18.25 10.56 -16.37
CA PHE A 356 -18.45 9.57 -17.42
C PHE A 356 -17.95 10.06 -18.78
N GLU A 357 -18.40 11.25 -19.18
CA GLU A 357 -18.06 11.92 -20.44
C GLU A 357 -16.56 12.15 -20.55
N PHE A 358 -15.93 12.62 -19.46
CA PHE A 358 -14.48 12.79 -19.40
C PHE A 358 -13.73 11.46 -19.49
N THR A 359 -14.21 10.42 -18.81
CA THR A 359 -13.60 9.07 -18.86
C THR A 359 -13.66 8.51 -20.29
N ASN A 360 -14.81 8.65 -20.96
CA ASN A 360 -14.98 8.26 -22.37
C ASN A 360 -14.06 9.08 -23.30
N GLU A 361 -14.02 10.41 -23.15
CA GLU A 361 -13.23 11.29 -24.02
C GLU A 361 -11.72 10.97 -23.90
N VAL A 362 -11.22 10.79 -22.67
CA VAL A 362 -9.81 10.44 -22.40
C VAL A 362 -9.44 9.09 -23.01
N TYR A 363 -10.26 8.05 -22.79
CA TYR A 363 -9.95 6.71 -23.32
C TYR A 363 -10.14 6.60 -24.83
N ASN A 364 -11.09 7.31 -25.41
CA ASN A 364 -11.23 7.38 -26.87
C ASN A 364 -10.07 8.15 -27.51
N TYR A 365 -9.58 9.23 -26.91
CA TYR A 365 -8.36 9.90 -27.40
C TYR A 365 -7.12 9.00 -27.38
N LEU A 366 -6.93 8.21 -26.32
CA LEU A 366 -5.82 7.25 -26.26
C LEU A 366 -5.98 6.15 -27.32
N GLY A 367 -7.18 5.59 -27.46
CA GLY A 367 -7.45 4.55 -28.45
C GLY A 367 -7.20 5.02 -29.87
N LEU A 368 -7.69 6.21 -30.24
CA LEU A 368 -7.44 6.82 -31.55
C LEU A 368 -5.95 7.12 -31.77
N ALA A 369 -5.23 7.61 -30.75
CA ALA A 369 -3.79 7.85 -30.84
C ALA A 369 -2.98 6.57 -31.09
N ARG A 370 -3.42 5.43 -30.52
CA ARG A 370 -2.82 4.10 -30.76
C ARG A 370 -3.12 3.57 -32.15
N ILE A 371 -4.34 3.77 -32.62
CA ILE A 371 -4.76 3.37 -33.97
C ILE A 371 -3.89 4.08 -35.02
N ASN A 372 -3.53 5.35 -34.81
CA ASN A 372 -2.64 6.11 -35.69
C ASN A 372 -1.19 5.58 -35.77
N GLU A 373 -0.79 4.60 -34.94
CA GLU A 373 0.51 3.93 -35.08
C GLU A 373 0.55 2.90 -36.21
N TYR A 374 -0.59 2.33 -36.59
CA TYR A 374 -0.68 1.28 -37.61
C TYR A 374 -0.59 1.90 -39.01
N LYS A 375 0.65 2.17 -39.42
CA LYS A 375 1.02 2.70 -40.73
C LYS A 375 2.01 1.74 -41.41
N ILE A 376 1.91 1.65 -42.73
CA ILE A 376 2.74 0.77 -43.55
C ILE A 376 4.19 1.30 -43.55
N PRO A 377 5.19 0.51 -43.10
CA PRO A 377 6.59 0.94 -43.12
C PRO A 377 7.16 0.99 -44.55
N SER A 378 7.97 1.99 -44.87
CA SER A 378 8.59 2.13 -46.21
C SER A 378 9.50 0.96 -46.60
N ASN A 379 10.08 0.24 -45.63
CA ASN A 379 11.06 -0.82 -45.83
C ASN A 379 10.43 -2.20 -46.13
N MET A 380 9.11 -2.25 -46.38
CA MET A 380 8.33 -3.49 -46.54
C MET A 380 8.81 -4.42 -47.65
N THR A 381 9.37 -3.88 -48.73
CA THR A 381 9.79 -4.63 -49.92
C THR A 381 10.95 -5.60 -49.65
N VAL A 382 11.81 -5.30 -48.67
CA VAL A 382 13.06 -6.04 -48.40
C VAL A 382 12.86 -7.30 -47.55
N LEU A 383 11.75 -7.39 -46.80
CA LEU A 383 11.48 -8.47 -45.86
C LEU A 383 10.59 -9.56 -46.47
N HIS A 384 10.78 -10.82 -46.07
CA HIS A 384 9.99 -11.96 -46.57
C HIS A 384 9.20 -12.67 -45.47
N GLY A 385 8.00 -13.15 -45.83
CA GLY A 385 7.12 -13.96 -44.98
C GLY A 385 6.87 -13.38 -43.59
N ARG A 386 6.94 -14.25 -42.58
CA ARG A 386 6.74 -13.92 -41.16
C ARG A 386 7.53 -12.71 -40.65
N GLN A 387 8.72 -12.42 -41.19
CA GLN A 387 9.49 -11.23 -40.78
C GLN A 387 8.80 -9.92 -41.21
N ARG A 388 8.17 -9.90 -42.40
CA ARG A 388 7.38 -8.76 -42.91
C ARG A 388 6.17 -8.52 -42.01
N LEU A 389 5.48 -9.58 -41.59
CA LEU A 389 4.31 -9.52 -40.71
C LEU A 389 4.66 -9.10 -39.27
N LEU A 390 5.77 -9.60 -38.69
CA LEU A 390 6.29 -9.09 -37.42
C LEU A 390 6.65 -7.60 -37.50
N THR A 391 7.23 -7.15 -38.62
CA THR A 391 7.62 -5.74 -38.83
C THR A 391 6.40 -4.83 -39.00
N LEU A 392 5.35 -5.27 -39.70
CA LEU A 392 4.05 -4.56 -39.77
C LEU A 392 3.47 -4.28 -38.38
N PHE A 393 3.55 -5.25 -37.47
CA PHE A 393 3.10 -5.10 -36.09
C PHE A 393 4.12 -4.43 -35.14
N ARG A 394 5.25 -3.94 -35.67
CA ARG A 394 6.39 -3.35 -34.91
C ARG A 394 6.96 -4.28 -33.84
N LEU A 395 6.96 -5.59 -34.09
CA LEU A 395 7.50 -6.63 -33.21
C LEU A 395 8.96 -6.95 -33.57
N PRO A 396 9.83 -7.27 -32.60
CA PRO A 396 11.21 -7.65 -32.88
C PRO A 396 11.27 -8.97 -33.69
N PRO A 397 12.00 -9.03 -34.82
CA PRO A 397 12.00 -10.21 -35.70
C PRO A 397 12.80 -11.41 -35.15
N ASN A 398 13.58 -11.24 -34.07
CA ASN A 398 14.64 -12.19 -33.68
C ASN A 398 14.31 -13.17 -32.53
N ASN A 399 13.07 -13.24 -32.06
CA ASN A 399 12.73 -14.06 -30.88
C ASN A 399 12.76 -15.59 -31.11
N SER A 400 12.91 -16.06 -32.36
CA SER A 400 12.88 -17.50 -32.71
C SER A 400 14.25 -18.20 -32.72
N GLN A 401 15.38 -17.47 -32.60
CA GLN A 401 16.72 -18.08 -32.57
C GLN A 401 17.36 -18.14 -31.18
N GLU A 402 17.07 -17.22 -30.27
CA GLU A 402 17.71 -17.22 -28.93
C GLU A 402 17.31 -18.46 -28.09
N LEU A 403 16.08 -18.96 -28.26
CA LEU A 403 15.60 -20.18 -27.59
C LEU A 403 16.38 -21.45 -27.94
N LYS A 404 17.25 -21.44 -28.97
CA LYS A 404 18.01 -22.61 -29.45
C LYS A 404 19.52 -22.54 -29.20
N LYS A 405 20.03 -21.52 -28.50
CA LYS A 405 21.49 -21.37 -28.22
C LYS A 405 21.88 -21.14 -26.76
N ALA A 406 21.00 -21.47 -25.81
CA ALA A 406 21.41 -21.67 -24.42
C ALA A 406 22.14 -23.02 -24.26
N LYS A 407 23.45 -23.06 -24.52
CA LYS A 407 24.30 -24.20 -24.13
C LYS A 407 24.19 -24.38 -22.60
N PRO A 408 23.97 -25.60 -22.08
CA PRO A 408 23.92 -25.83 -20.65
C PRO A 408 25.32 -25.60 -20.05
N LYS A 409 25.52 -24.45 -19.39
CA LYS A 409 26.72 -24.25 -18.55
C LYS A 409 26.59 -25.17 -17.33
N ARG A 410 27.64 -25.96 -17.08
CA ARG A 410 27.73 -26.86 -15.91
C ARG A 410 27.48 -26.07 -14.61
N PRO A 411 26.84 -26.69 -13.60
CA PRO A 411 26.61 -26.02 -12.32
C PRO A 411 27.93 -25.85 -11.57
N THR A 412 28.47 -24.64 -11.57
CA THR A 412 29.60 -24.29 -10.70
C THR A 412 29.06 -23.95 -9.31
N THR A 413 29.78 -24.44 -8.31
CA THR A 413 29.51 -24.40 -6.86
C THR A 413 28.91 -23.10 -6.30
N MET A 414 27.91 -23.30 -5.43
CA MET A 414 27.45 -22.42 -4.34
C MET A 414 27.85 -20.93 -4.40
N VAL A 415 27.13 -20.16 -5.21
CA VAL A 415 26.90 -18.73 -4.93
C VAL A 415 25.65 -18.62 -4.05
N ALA A 416 25.80 -18.02 -2.87
CA ALA A 416 24.67 -17.75 -1.98
C ALA A 416 23.62 -16.90 -2.71
N ARG A 417 22.36 -17.36 -2.73
CA ARG A 417 21.24 -16.68 -3.39
C ARG A 417 20.86 -15.37 -2.67
N SER A 418 21.64 -14.31 -2.88
CA SER A 418 21.09 -12.96 -2.81
C SER A 418 20.02 -12.85 -3.90
N ALA A 419 18.86 -12.30 -3.56
CA ALA A 419 17.71 -12.23 -4.47
C ALA A 419 17.94 -11.13 -5.52
N ILE A 420 18.78 -11.40 -6.52
CA ILE A 420 18.92 -10.61 -7.75
C ILE A 420 17.61 -10.76 -8.53
N THR A 421 16.61 -9.99 -8.11
CA THR A 421 15.31 -9.91 -8.77
C THR A 421 15.52 -9.14 -10.06
N ASP A 422 15.15 -9.71 -11.21
CA ASP A 422 15.24 -8.99 -12.49
C ASP A 422 14.37 -7.72 -12.41
N PRO A 423 14.95 -6.52 -12.59
CA PRO A 423 14.20 -5.26 -12.52
C PRO A 423 13.08 -5.19 -13.57
N LYS A 424 13.18 -5.91 -14.69
CA LYS A 424 12.08 -6.02 -15.67
C LYS A 424 10.92 -6.83 -15.09
N ALA A 425 11.20 -7.98 -14.49
CA ALA A 425 10.18 -8.82 -13.85
C ALA A 425 9.52 -8.13 -12.65
N GLU A 426 10.28 -7.35 -11.87
CA GLU A 426 9.71 -6.55 -10.77
C GLU A 426 8.81 -5.41 -11.30
N LYS A 427 9.23 -4.71 -12.37
CA LYS A 427 8.41 -3.69 -13.03
C LYS A 427 7.10 -4.27 -13.58
N PHE A 428 7.18 -5.40 -14.28
CA PHE A 428 6.02 -6.13 -14.80
C PHE A 428 5.04 -6.50 -13.66
N LYS A 429 5.53 -7.11 -12.57
CA LYS A 429 4.69 -7.45 -11.40
C LYS A 429 4.01 -6.22 -10.79
N LYS A 430 4.73 -5.11 -10.64
CA LYS A 430 4.15 -3.85 -10.12
C LYS A 430 3.08 -3.28 -11.06
N GLN A 431 3.29 -3.33 -12.37
CA GLN A 431 2.35 -2.81 -13.36
C GLN A 431 1.08 -3.67 -13.43
N VAL A 432 1.21 -4.99 -13.49
CA VAL A 432 0.07 -5.92 -13.45
C VAL A 432 -0.74 -5.72 -12.17
N ALA A 433 -0.11 -5.68 -10.99
CA ALA A 433 -0.80 -5.45 -9.72
C ALA A 433 -1.53 -4.08 -9.68
N ARG A 434 -0.96 -3.02 -10.27
CA ARG A 434 -1.63 -1.71 -10.41
C ARG A 434 -2.88 -1.83 -11.29
N LEU A 435 -2.78 -2.45 -12.46
CA LEU A 435 -3.90 -2.61 -13.40
C LEU A 435 -5.01 -3.51 -12.83
N GLU A 436 -4.66 -4.64 -12.22
CA GLU A 436 -5.60 -5.55 -11.55
C GLU A 436 -6.31 -4.91 -10.36
N SER A 437 -5.58 -4.17 -9.51
CA SER A 437 -6.20 -3.47 -8.38
C SER A 437 -7.18 -2.39 -8.84
N ARG A 438 -6.90 -1.72 -9.96
CA ARG A 438 -7.86 -0.79 -10.59
C ARG A 438 -9.06 -1.51 -11.20
N MET A 439 -8.86 -2.66 -11.85
CA MET A 439 -9.94 -3.46 -12.46
C MET A 439 -11.05 -3.80 -11.47
N ARG A 440 -10.68 -4.13 -10.23
CA ARG A 440 -11.61 -4.49 -9.13
C ARG A 440 -12.58 -3.35 -8.75
N PHE A 441 -12.22 -2.10 -9.03
CA PHE A 441 -13.00 -0.91 -8.68
C PHE A 441 -13.45 -0.09 -9.90
N SER A 442 -13.29 -0.62 -11.12
CA SER A 442 -13.68 0.08 -12.35
C SER A 442 -15.16 -0.17 -12.67
N GLU A 443 -15.95 0.90 -12.63
CA GLU A 443 -17.39 0.92 -12.87
C GLU A 443 -17.75 0.98 -14.37
N PHE A 444 -16.86 1.51 -15.22
CA PHE A 444 -17.18 1.82 -16.63
C PHE A 444 -16.57 0.80 -17.61
N HIS A 445 -17.38 0.22 -18.49
CA HIS A 445 -16.92 -0.74 -19.51
C HIS A 445 -15.77 -0.24 -20.39
N ILE A 446 -15.71 1.07 -20.71
CA ILE A 446 -14.61 1.66 -21.48
C ILE A 446 -13.26 1.59 -20.72
N GLU A 447 -13.27 1.83 -19.41
CA GLU A 447 -12.08 1.76 -18.56
C GLU A 447 -11.67 0.29 -18.37
N ARG A 448 -12.64 -0.61 -18.17
CA ARG A 448 -12.42 -2.06 -18.09
C ARG A 448 -11.77 -2.61 -19.37
N SER A 449 -12.25 -2.20 -20.54
CA SER A 449 -11.67 -2.57 -21.84
C SER A 449 -10.24 -2.05 -21.99
N TYR A 450 -9.98 -0.77 -21.66
CA TYR A 450 -8.63 -0.21 -21.61
C TYR A 450 -7.70 -1.00 -20.67
N LEU A 451 -8.11 -1.24 -19.42
CA LEU A 451 -7.29 -1.91 -18.43
C LEU A 451 -6.99 -3.38 -18.81
N LEU A 452 -7.94 -4.09 -19.43
CA LEU A 452 -7.73 -5.44 -19.96
C LEU A 452 -6.79 -5.44 -21.18
N HIS A 453 -6.89 -4.43 -22.05
CA HIS A 453 -5.94 -4.23 -23.14
C HIS A 453 -4.52 -3.98 -22.61
N GLU A 454 -4.34 -3.14 -21.58
CA GLU A 454 -3.01 -2.91 -21.00
C GLU A 454 -2.43 -4.18 -20.37
N LEU A 455 -3.25 -4.94 -19.64
CA LEU A 455 -2.84 -6.25 -19.12
C LEU A 455 -2.41 -7.19 -20.26
N ALA A 456 -3.17 -7.24 -21.36
CA ALA A 456 -2.82 -8.06 -22.52
C ALA A 456 -1.50 -7.61 -23.17
N GLN A 457 -1.26 -6.31 -23.29
CA GLN A 457 -0.02 -5.77 -23.85
C GLN A 457 1.19 -5.98 -22.91
N GLU A 458 1.03 -5.88 -21.59
CA GLU A 458 2.08 -6.23 -20.61
C GLU A 458 2.40 -7.73 -20.63
N HIS A 459 1.40 -8.61 -20.70
CA HIS A 459 1.61 -10.05 -20.87
C HIS A 459 2.30 -10.39 -22.19
N LEU A 460 1.95 -9.70 -23.29
CA LEU A 460 2.63 -9.82 -24.58
C LEU A 460 4.10 -9.40 -24.50
N ASN A 461 4.39 -8.26 -23.84
CA ASN A 461 5.76 -7.78 -23.61
C ASN A 461 6.59 -8.75 -22.75
N ASN A 462 5.95 -9.47 -21.82
CA ASN A 462 6.57 -10.48 -20.96
C ASN A 462 6.46 -11.92 -21.54
N ASN A 463 6.31 -12.07 -22.85
CA ASN A 463 6.24 -13.36 -23.58
C ASN A 463 5.17 -14.36 -23.06
N SER A 464 4.16 -13.89 -22.34
CA SER A 464 3.09 -14.70 -21.73
C SER A 464 1.89 -14.81 -22.67
N PHE A 465 2.09 -15.44 -23.84
CA PHE A 465 1.20 -15.30 -24.99
C PHE A 465 -0.24 -15.78 -24.79
N ASP A 466 -0.46 -16.89 -24.07
CA ASP A 466 -1.83 -17.40 -23.83
C ASP A 466 -2.60 -16.52 -22.84
N ALA A 467 -1.92 -15.96 -21.83
CA ALA A 467 -2.48 -14.96 -20.93
C ALA A 467 -2.83 -13.67 -21.70
N ALA A 468 -1.95 -13.21 -22.59
CA ALA A 468 -2.21 -12.07 -23.47
C ALA A 468 -3.45 -12.29 -24.35
N CYS A 469 -3.60 -13.47 -24.97
CA CYS A 469 -4.80 -13.83 -25.73
C CYS A 469 -6.07 -13.80 -24.87
N SER A 470 -6.01 -14.37 -23.66
CA SER A 470 -7.14 -14.44 -22.74
C SER A 470 -7.60 -13.04 -22.31
N MET A 471 -6.67 -12.16 -21.95
CA MET A 471 -7.00 -10.79 -21.56
C MET A 471 -7.48 -9.94 -22.75
N ALA A 472 -6.90 -10.12 -23.94
CA ALA A 472 -7.33 -9.42 -25.15
C ALA A 472 -8.77 -9.80 -25.57
N ARG A 473 -9.16 -11.09 -25.46
CA ARG A 473 -10.55 -11.51 -25.71
C ARG A 473 -11.53 -10.87 -24.71
N LYS A 474 -11.19 -10.85 -23.42
CA LYS A 474 -12.00 -10.15 -22.42
C LYS A 474 -12.07 -8.62 -22.68
N ALA A 475 -10.97 -8.01 -23.16
CA ALA A 475 -10.94 -6.60 -23.53
C ALA A 475 -11.89 -6.27 -24.69
N PHE A 476 -11.95 -7.18 -25.68
CA PHE A 476 -12.91 -7.13 -26.78
C PHE A 476 -14.36 -7.26 -26.28
N ASP A 477 -14.67 -8.22 -25.40
CA ASP A 477 -16.02 -8.41 -24.85
C ASP A 477 -16.52 -7.15 -24.10
N GLU A 478 -15.65 -6.50 -23.32
CA GLU A 478 -15.99 -5.22 -22.65
C GLU A 478 -16.07 -4.05 -23.64
N ALA A 479 -15.28 -4.06 -24.72
CA ALA A 479 -15.38 -3.05 -25.79
C ALA A 479 -16.71 -3.13 -26.54
N VAL A 480 -17.20 -4.36 -26.81
CA VAL A 480 -18.52 -4.60 -27.43
C VAL A 480 -19.63 -4.07 -26.53
N LYS A 481 -19.59 -4.31 -25.22
CA LYS A 481 -20.61 -3.78 -24.27
C LYS A 481 -20.68 -2.24 -24.24
N CYS A 482 -19.59 -1.54 -24.53
CA CYS A 482 -19.59 -0.06 -24.65
C CYS A 482 -19.67 0.44 -26.10
N ASN A 483 -19.96 -0.43 -27.07
CA ASN A 483 -20.02 -0.12 -28.51
C ASN A 483 -18.76 0.59 -29.05
N SER A 484 -17.58 0.29 -28.49
CA SER A 484 -16.32 0.95 -28.85
C SER A 484 -15.55 0.16 -29.90
N PHE A 485 -15.82 0.43 -31.19
CA PHE A 485 -15.09 -0.19 -32.31
C PHE A 485 -13.56 0.02 -32.22
N VAL A 486 -13.13 1.17 -31.68
CA VAL A 486 -11.71 1.50 -31.43
C VAL A 486 -11.04 0.46 -30.52
N TRP A 487 -11.62 0.19 -29.36
CA TRP A 487 -11.04 -0.75 -28.39
C TRP A 487 -11.27 -2.21 -28.79
N SER A 488 -12.37 -2.53 -29.49
CA SER A 488 -12.55 -3.84 -30.13
C SER A 488 -11.44 -4.12 -31.14
N PHE A 489 -11.15 -3.17 -32.05
CA PHE A 489 -10.09 -3.30 -33.04
C PHE A 489 -8.72 -3.46 -32.38
N LEU A 490 -8.35 -2.57 -31.44
CA LEU A 490 -7.08 -2.67 -30.71
C LEU A 490 -6.91 -4.02 -30.01
N SER A 491 -7.97 -4.55 -29.41
CA SER A 491 -7.97 -5.88 -28.76
C SER A 491 -7.69 -7.00 -29.75
N LEU A 492 -8.31 -6.99 -30.94
CA LEU A 492 -8.01 -7.97 -31.99
C LEU A 492 -6.56 -7.86 -32.48
N ILE A 493 -6.00 -6.65 -32.62
CA ILE A 493 -4.59 -6.48 -33.03
C ILE A 493 -3.61 -7.05 -31.99
N VAL A 494 -3.92 -7.02 -30.69
CA VAL A 494 -3.12 -7.73 -29.68
C VAL A 494 -3.17 -9.25 -29.89
N ILE A 495 -4.32 -9.80 -30.32
CA ILE A 495 -4.44 -11.23 -30.68
C ILE A 495 -3.66 -11.54 -31.96
N CYS A 496 -3.71 -10.70 -33.01
CA CYS A 496 -2.86 -10.86 -34.20
C CYS A 496 -1.37 -10.87 -33.80
N LYS A 497 -0.92 -9.90 -32.99
CA LYS A 497 0.45 -9.84 -32.48
C LYS A 497 0.89 -11.14 -31.78
N THR A 498 0.05 -11.76 -30.96
CA THR A 498 0.41 -13.06 -30.33
C THR A 498 0.46 -14.19 -31.36
N HIS A 499 -0.47 -14.22 -32.33
CA HIS A 499 -0.54 -15.28 -33.33
C HIS A 499 0.63 -15.21 -34.32
N ALA A 500 1.08 -14.01 -34.68
CA ALA A 500 2.32 -13.75 -35.42
C ALA A 500 3.58 -14.28 -34.71
N ILE A 501 3.67 -14.10 -33.39
CA ILE A 501 4.81 -14.58 -32.58
C ILE A 501 4.75 -16.10 -32.33
N LEU A 502 3.56 -16.70 -32.35
CA LEU A 502 3.39 -18.15 -32.26
C LEU A 502 3.41 -18.85 -33.63
N GLY A 503 3.26 -18.11 -34.73
CA GLY A 503 3.13 -18.64 -36.08
C GLY A 503 1.80 -19.38 -36.35
N LYS A 504 0.72 -19.02 -35.64
CA LYS A 504 -0.64 -19.61 -35.69
C LYS A 504 -1.48 -19.01 -36.83
N ILE A 505 -0.97 -19.14 -38.06
CA ILE A 505 -1.39 -18.40 -39.27
C ILE A 505 -2.87 -18.59 -39.66
N GLU A 506 -3.43 -19.79 -39.46
CA GLU A 506 -4.85 -20.06 -39.77
C GLU A 506 -5.79 -19.26 -38.87
N ARG A 507 -5.55 -19.28 -37.55
CA ARG A 507 -6.28 -18.46 -36.59
C ARG A 507 -6.04 -16.97 -36.80
N GLU A 508 -4.84 -16.61 -37.26
CA GLU A 508 -4.52 -15.22 -37.61
C GLU A 508 -5.34 -14.72 -38.80
N LYS A 509 -5.62 -15.57 -39.81
CA LYS A 509 -6.51 -15.25 -40.93
C LYS A 509 -7.93 -14.89 -40.46
N GLU A 510 -8.49 -15.66 -39.52
CA GLU A 510 -9.83 -15.44 -38.95
C GLU A 510 -9.89 -14.07 -38.23
N ILE A 511 -8.96 -13.82 -37.31
CA ILE A 511 -8.91 -12.57 -36.54
C ILE A 511 -8.62 -11.35 -37.43
N LEU A 512 -7.80 -11.50 -38.47
CA LEU A 512 -7.57 -10.41 -39.44
C LEU A 512 -8.83 -10.07 -40.25
N ALA A 513 -9.66 -11.05 -40.58
CA ALA A 513 -10.95 -10.79 -41.25
C ALA A 513 -11.92 -10.03 -40.33
N GLU A 514 -12.01 -10.41 -39.05
CA GLU A 514 -12.79 -9.66 -38.05
C GLU A 514 -12.27 -8.22 -37.87
N ALA A 515 -10.94 -8.04 -37.80
CA ALA A 515 -10.32 -6.72 -37.70
C ALA A 515 -10.57 -5.84 -38.93
N PHE A 516 -10.65 -6.43 -40.14
CA PHE A 516 -10.98 -5.73 -41.38
C PHE A 516 -12.42 -5.22 -41.37
N GLU A 517 -13.38 -6.01 -40.91
CA GLU A 517 -14.78 -5.58 -40.78
C GLU A 517 -14.95 -4.46 -39.73
N LEU A 518 -14.16 -4.47 -38.65
CA LEU A 518 -14.11 -3.33 -37.72
C LEU A 518 -13.50 -2.08 -38.36
N ALA A 519 -12.42 -2.20 -39.14
CA ALA A 519 -11.81 -1.08 -39.84
C ALA A 519 -12.79 -0.43 -40.85
N LYS A 520 -13.57 -1.24 -41.57
CA LYS A 520 -14.68 -0.77 -42.42
C LYS A 520 -15.74 -0.01 -41.63
N LYS A 521 -16.21 -0.56 -40.51
CA LYS A 521 -17.20 0.10 -39.63
C LYS A 521 -16.71 1.45 -39.09
N MET A 522 -15.40 1.55 -38.84
CA MET A 522 -14.74 2.80 -38.43
C MET A 522 -14.52 3.80 -39.58
N LYS A 523 -14.79 3.43 -40.83
CA LYS A 523 -14.59 4.26 -42.04
C LYS A 523 -13.17 4.81 -42.20
N ASN A 524 -12.16 4.10 -41.70
CA ASN A 524 -10.76 4.50 -41.79
C ASN A 524 -10.06 3.71 -42.90
N LEU A 525 -9.79 4.37 -44.03
CA LEU A 525 -9.19 3.75 -45.21
C LEU A 525 -7.75 3.26 -44.95
N ASP A 526 -6.94 4.03 -44.21
CA ASP A 526 -5.54 3.67 -43.90
C ASP A 526 -5.47 2.35 -43.12
N LEU A 527 -6.40 2.12 -42.19
CA LEU A 527 -6.49 0.85 -41.46
C LEU A 527 -6.99 -0.29 -42.34
N CYS A 528 -7.94 -0.04 -43.23
CA CYS A 528 -8.39 -1.06 -44.19
C CYS A 528 -7.22 -1.50 -45.07
N LEU A 529 -6.42 -0.56 -45.59
CA LEU A 529 -5.22 -0.85 -46.38
C LEU A 529 -4.15 -1.59 -45.56
N PHE A 530 -3.89 -1.16 -44.32
CA PHE A 530 -2.95 -1.84 -43.42
C PHE A 530 -3.35 -3.30 -43.16
N ILE A 531 -4.63 -3.57 -42.88
CA ILE A 531 -5.12 -4.93 -42.60
C ILE A 531 -5.19 -5.79 -43.88
N ASP A 532 -5.57 -5.25 -45.03
CA ASP A 532 -5.54 -5.96 -46.30
C ASP A 532 -4.10 -6.41 -46.67
N ILE A 533 -3.10 -5.56 -46.40
CA ILE A 533 -1.68 -5.93 -46.53
C ILE A 533 -1.31 -7.03 -45.52
N CYS A 534 -1.73 -6.95 -44.25
CA CYS A 534 -1.51 -8.03 -43.29
C CYS A 534 -2.14 -9.36 -43.75
N ILE A 535 -3.34 -9.34 -44.32
CA ILE A 535 -4.03 -10.53 -44.87
C ILE A 535 -3.22 -11.13 -46.03
N LYS A 536 -2.71 -10.31 -46.95
CA LYS A 536 -1.88 -10.74 -48.08
C LYS A 536 -0.57 -11.38 -47.61
N VAL A 537 0.16 -10.74 -46.69
CA VAL A 537 1.41 -11.30 -46.14
C VAL A 537 1.15 -12.58 -45.33
N ASN A 538 0.02 -12.67 -44.62
CA ASN A 538 -0.38 -13.90 -43.93
C ASN A 538 -0.71 -15.04 -44.92
N ALA A 539 -1.25 -14.73 -46.10
CA ALA A 539 -1.46 -15.70 -47.18
C ALA A 539 -0.15 -16.14 -47.86
N GLU A 540 0.80 -15.22 -48.10
CA GLU A 540 2.16 -15.56 -48.56
C GLU A 540 2.84 -16.56 -47.61
N GLU A 541 2.74 -16.34 -46.30
CA GLU A 541 3.31 -17.23 -45.27
C GLU A 541 2.56 -18.59 -45.18
N MET A 542 1.23 -18.63 -45.38
CA MET A 542 0.49 -19.91 -45.53
C MET A 542 1.06 -20.74 -46.67
N GLU A 543 1.28 -20.12 -47.83
CA GLU A 543 1.70 -20.82 -49.03
C GLU A 543 3.16 -21.30 -48.91
N MET A 544 4.05 -20.47 -48.35
CA MET A 544 5.42 -20.93 -48.03
C MET A 544 5.44 -22.10 -47.05
N LYS A 545 4.59 -22.12 -46.02
CA LYS A 545 4.50 -23.28 -45.12
C LYS A 545 3.94 -24.53 -45.80
N ARG A 546 2.99 -24.39 -46.72
CA ARG A 546 2.49 -25.51 -47.54
C ARG A 546 3.61 -26.09 -48.39
N MET A 547 4.33 -25.26 -49.14
CA MET A 547 5.48 -25.67 -49.96
C MET A 547 6.56 -26.40 -49.13
N ILE A 548 6.93 -25.86 -47.97
CA ILE A 548 7.90 -26.51 -47.05
C ILE A 548 7.38 -27.89 -46.57
N THR A 549 6.07 -28.00 -46.32
CA THR A 549 5.46 -29.24 -45.84
C THR A 549 5.35 -30.30 -46.95
N SER A 550 5.05 -29.90 -48.19
CA SER A 550 5.07 -30.78 -49.37
C SER A 550 6.48 -31.22 -49.76
N ASP A 551 7.48 -30.37 -49.57
CA ASP A 551 8.90 -30.73 -49.75
C ASP A 551 9.36 -31.75 -48.71
N LEU A 552 8.86 -31.65 -47.48
CA LEU A 552 9.11 -32.63 -46.41
C LEU A 552 8.39 -33.95 -46.65
N SER A 553 7.14 -33.94 -47.14
CA SER A 553 6.41 -35.18 -47.45
C SER A 553 6.98 -35.89 -48.68
N SER A 554 7.33 -35.15 -49.74
CA SER A 554 7.97 -35.72 -50.94
C SER A 554 9.38 -36.24 -50.68
N LYS A 555 10.17 -35.60 -49.80
CA LYS A 555 11.45 -36.16 -49.32
C LYS A 555 11.25 -37.43 -48.49
N LYS A 556 10.22 -37.50 -47.63
CA LYS A 556 9.86 -38.74 -46.91
C LYS A 556 9.41 -39.85 -47.85
N GLN A 557 8.62 -39.54 -48.88
CA GLN A 557 8.25 -40.52 -49.92
C GLN A 557 9.47 -41.01 -50.70
N LYS A 558 10.39 -40.13 -51.11
CA LYS A 558 11.65 -40.54 -51.78
C LYS A 558 12.57 -41.41 -50.89
N LEU A 559 12.56 -41.20 -49.57
CA LEU A 559 13.24 -42.09 -48.61
C LEU A 559 12.52 -43.44 -48.44
N GLY A 560 11.19 -43.45 -48.41
CA GLY A 560 10.38 -44.68 -48.36
C GLY A 560 10.53 -45.52 -49.64
N SER A 561 10.45 -44.92 -50.81
CA SER A 561 10.63 -45.61 -52.10
C SER A 561 12.05 -46.16 -52.29
N ARG A 562 13.07 -45.53 -51.71
CA ARG A 562 14.43 -46.09 -51.70
C ARG A 562 14.59 -47.36 -50.87
N MET A 563 13.79 -47.56 -49.81
CA MET A 563 13.80 -48.83 -49.06
C MET A 563 12.99 -49.94 -49.75
N PHE A 564 12.00 -49.60 -50.58
CA PHE A 564 11.28 -50.60 -51.38
C PHE A 564 12.12 -51.08 -52.57
N GLN A 565 12.83 -50.19 -53.26
CA GLN A 565 13.71 -50.59 -54.38
C GLN A 565 14.90 -51.48 -53.95
N SER A 566 15.32 -51.44 -52.68
CA SER A 566 16.37 -52.35 -52.17
C SER A 566 15.86 -53.76 -51.82
N ASN A 567 14.56 -53.95 -51.58
CA ASN A 567 14.01 -55.28 -51.26
C ASN A 567 13.66 -56.09 -52.53
N ASP A 568 13.15 -55.44 -53.58
CA ASP A 568 12.77 -56.13 -54.82
C ASP A 568 13.98 -56.63 -55.64
N GLN A 569 15.19 -56.11 -55.39
CA GLN A 569 16.42 -56.66 -55.99
C GLN A 569 16.93 -57.92 -55.27
N VAL A 570 16.69 -58.07 -53.96
CA VAL A 570 17.12 -59.26 -53.20
C VAL A 570 16.20 -60.46 -53.45
N ILE A 571 14.89 -60.23 -53.64
CA ILE A 571 13.91 -61.31 -53.79
C ILE A 571 13.99 -62.04 -55.15
N ASN A 572 14.61 -61.44 -56.17
CA ASN A 572 14.73 -62.04 -57.51
C ASN A 572 16.01 -62.88 -57.73
N GLU A 573 17.07 -62.75 -56.92
CA GLU A 573 18.27 -63.60 -57.06
C GLU A 573 18.09 -64.98 -56.38
N ASP A 574 17.34 -65.04 -55.26
CA ASP A 574 17.11 -66.28 -54.50
C ASP A 574 16.15 -67.30 -55.19
N ARG A 575 15.52 -66.94 -56.32
CA ARG A 575 14.61 -67.85 -57.05
C ARG A 575 15.24 -68.58 -58.24
N SER A 576 16.51 -68.32 -58.56
CA SER A 576 17.23 -68.95 -59.68
C SER A 576 18.25 -70.03 -59.29
N GLN A 577 18.24 -70.53 -58.03
CA GLN A 577 19.19 -71.55 -57.55
C GLN A 577 18.52 -72.81 -56.94
N ILE A 578 17.31 -73.17 -57.37
CA ILE A 578 16.75 -74.51 -57.12
C ILE A 578 16.12 -75.05 -58.41
N SER A 579 16.93 -75.71 -59.24
CA SER A 579 16.55 -76.62 -60.34
C SER A 579 17.75 -77.50 -60.67
#